data_AF-A0A150P821-F1
#
_entry.id   AF-A0A150P821-F1
#
_cell.length_a   1.000
_cell.length_b   1.000
_cell.length_c   1.000
_cell.angle_alpha   90.00
_cell.angle_beta   90.00
_cell.angle_gamma   90.00
#
_symmetry.space_group_name_H-M   'P 1'
#
loop_
_entity.id
_entity.type
_entity.pdbx_description
1 polymer ?
#
loop_
_entity_poly.entity_id
_entity_poly.type
_entity_poly.pdbx_seq_one_letter_code
_entity_poly.pdbx_strand_id
1 'polypeptide(L)'
;APAYGTEADILDFARREQLIVVPLALRRLAVGHLLLQKEPGRSSAFPSVRRPDSSSASGSRRAPLLDGLVKLLATQATTALALLGERERSTGGAAMKDPATSAYSFAYYVDVAGREIDKARRVAGREIDKARRHGRRFTIATIVIEPDAAAAPERPGELAFWRTTPPPPPSTLDTGQVAEHLLRAVRDTDILARVDENEFHLLMPETAGLEAHACHRRMLSRVAGSDKRAGYLPKGLLVGLATFPHDGQSLAQLLRIARLRADATKTSIVHRIPQDRRSIGDIFGLLVRETPAAEGPLAISAPRALDVSVADAALLATSVVRNALRGGAVFILVAHHDGLSLGAQVRTLLGTPREDVVVHTLDLRSSPGCEDIEALCVLAEHGAYALVGRNQGGFVRGIHAADPLLADFLAERLGRAVGLRVFG
;
A
#
# COMPACT_ATOMS: atom_id res chain seq x y z
N ALA A 1 5.78 -24.63 -4.87
CA ALA A 1 5.35 -26.03 -4.65
C ALA A 1 5.95 -26.90 -5.75
N PRO A 2 6.36 -28.14 -5.47
CA PRO A 2 6.76 -29.08 -6.53
C PRO A 2 5.60 -29.30 -7.51
N ALA A 3 5.92 -29.28 -8.81
CA ALA A 3 4.95 -29.59 -9.86
C ALA A 3 4.79 -31.11 -9.94
N TYR A 4 3.61 -31.62 -9.58
CA TYR A 4 3.30 -33.05 -9.70
C TYR A 4 2.59 -33.31 -11.03
N GLY A 5 3.04 -34.33 -11.76
CA GLY A 5 2.48 -34.70 -13.07
C GLY A 5 1.19 -35.53 -12.96
N THR A 6 1.05 -36.32 -11.90
CA THR A 6 -0.10 -37.20 -11.67
C THR A 6 -0.49 -37.27 -10.19
N GLU A 7 -1.73 -37.73 -9.91
CA GLU A 7 -2.20 -38.01 -8.55
C GLU A 7 -1.32 -39.03 -7.83
N ALA A 8 -0.78 -40.01 -8.55
CA ALA A 8 0.15 -41.00 -8.01
C ALA A 8 1.42 -40.34 -7.45
N ASP A 9 1.97 -39.33 -8.15
CA ASP A 9 3.17 -38.61 -7.71
C ASP A 9 2.93 -37.84 -6.41
N ILE A 10 1.74 -37.25 -6.26
CA ILE A 10 1.32 -36.54 -5.05
C ILE A 10 1.23 -37.52 -3.87
N LEU A 11 0.61 -38.68 -4.08
CA LEU A 11 0.44 -39.70 -3.05
C LEU A 11 1.79 -40.33 -2.65
N ASP A 12 2.68 -40.56 -3.60
CA ASP A 12 4.01 -41.09 -3.33
C ASP A 12 4.93 -40.07 -2.66
N PHE A 13 4.82 -38.78 -3.00
CA PHE A 13 5.48 -37.71 -2.25
C PHE A 13 4.95 -37.60 -0.82
N ALA A 14 3.63 -37.59 -0.65
CA ALA A 14 3.01 -37.54 0.67
C ALA A 14 3.40 -38.75 1.53
N ARG A 15 3.55 -39.94 0.93
CA ARG A 15 4.05 -41.13 1.61
C ARG A 15 5.51 -40.97 2.05
N ARG A 16 6.38 -40.45 1.18
CA ARG A 16 7.80 -40.20 1.49
C ARG A 16 7.97 -39.18 2.61
N GLU A 17 7.23 -38.08 2.55
CA GLU A 17 7.30 -36.97 3.50
C GLU A 17 6.38 -37.15 4.72
N GLN A 18 5.76 -38.33 4.87
CA GLN A 18 4.82 -38.66 5.96
C GLN A 18 3.69 -37.62 6.16
N LEU A 19 3.17 -37.08 5.06
CA LEU A 19 2.11 -36.07 5.05
C LEU A 19 0.73 -36.75 5.11
N ILE A 20 -0.23 -36.07 5.74
CA ILE A 20 -1.64 -36.48 5.73
C ILE A 20 -2.27 -35.97 4.43
N VAL A 21 -2.91 -36.87 3.69
CA VAL A 21 -3.62 -36.54 2.44
C VAL A 21 -5.11 -36.44 2.72
N VAL A 22 -5.71 -35.29 2.42
CA VAL A 22 -7.15 -35.07 2.53
C VAL A 22 -7.71 -34.80 1.13
N PRO A 23 -8.60 -35.67 0.60
CA PRO A 23 -9.18 -35.43 -0.71
C PRO A 23 -10.14 -34.24 -0.66
N LEU A 24 -9.97 -33.31 -1.59
CA LEU A 24 -10.85 -32.18 -1.81
C LEU A 24 -11.88 -32.56 -2.88
N ALA A 25 -12.90 -33.31 -2.46
CA ALA A 25 -13.94 -33.83 -3.34
C ALA A 25 -15.35 -33.66 -2.76
N LEU A 26 -16.28 -33.25 -3.62
CA LEU A 26 -17.72 -33.32 -3.41
C LEU A 26 -18.28 -34.48 -4.25
N ARG A 27 -19.52 -34.93 -3.97
CA ARG A 27 -20.15 -36.14 -4.55
C ARG A 27 -20.00 -36.31 -6.07
N ARG A 28 -19.79 -35.24 -6.84
CA ARG A 28 -19.65 -35.27 -8.31
C ARG A 28 -18.43 -34.52 -8.83
N LEU A 29 -17.55 -34.05 -7.96
CA LEU A 29 -16.49 -33.11 -8.33
C LEU A 29 -15.26 -33.32 -7.43
N ALA A 30 -14.17 -33.79 -8.01
CA ALA A 30 -12.87 -33.86 -7.35
C ALA A 30 -12.02 -32.67 -7.81
N VAL A 31 -11.52 -31.89 -6.86
CA VAL A 31 -10.74 -30.67 -7.14
C VAL A 31 -9.25 -30.87 -6.86
N GLY A 32 -8.89 -31.85 -6.02
CA GLY A 32 -7.51 -32.21 -5.76
C GLY A 32 -7.30 -32.79 -4.36
N HIS A 33 -6.10 -32.58 -3.82
CA HIS A 33 -5.69 -33.09 -2.51
C HIS A 33 -5.07 -31.98 -1.67
N LEU A 34 -5.39 -31.94 -0.38
CA LEU A 34 -4.72 -31.13 0.62
C LEU A 34 -3.68 -31.99 1.34
N LEU A 35 -2.42 -31.55 1.34
CA LEU A 35 -1.33 -32.21 2.06
C LEU A 35 -1.06 -31.46 3.37
N LEU A 36 -1.18 -32.14 4.50
CA LEU A 36 -0.93 -31.57 5.82
C LEU A 36 0.35 -32.17 6.40
N GLN A 37 1.31 -31.30 6.74
CA GLN A 37 2.55 -31.70 7.40
C GLN A 37 2.31 -31.98 8.87
N LYS A 38 2.81 -33.12 9.36
CA LYS A 38 2.74 -33.51 10.76
C LYS A 38 3.82 -32.77 11.56
N GLU A 39 3.46 -32.16 12.69
CA GLU A 39 4.47 -31.60 13.61
C GLU A 39 5.42 -32.71 14.10
N PRO A 40 6.75 -32.53 13.99
CA PRO A 40 7.71 -33.49 14.51
C PRO A 40 7.63 -33.53 16.05
N GLY A 41 7.42 -34.72 16.62
CA GLY A 41 7.46 -34.94 18.07
C GLY A 41 6.10 -35.07 18.78
N ARG A 42 4.97 -34.79 18.13
CA ARG A 42 3.63 -35.10 18.67
C ARG A 42 3.05 -36.36 18.03
N SER A 43 3.03 -37.44 18.81
CA SER A 43 2.24 -38.63 18.47
C SER A 43 0.76 -38.32 18.66
N SER A 44 0.09 -37.83 17.62
CA SER A 44 -1.37 -37.76 17.57
C SER A 44 -1.91 -38.74 16.54
N ALA A 45 -2.96 -39.45 16.95
CA ALA A 45 -3.64 -40.48 16.20
C ALA A 45 -4.44 -39.86 15.05
N PHE A 46 -3.80 -39.62 13.91
CA PHE A 46 -4.50 -39.45 12.64
C PHE A 46 -4.45 -40.80 11.89
N PRO A 47 -5.60 -41.40 11.55
CA PRO A 47 -5.59 -42.60 10.73
C PRO A 47 -5.09 -42.23 9.34
N SER A 48 -3.97 -42.84 8.95
CA SER A 48 -3.60 -42.99 7.54
C SER A 48 -4.80 -43.56 6.79
N VAL A 49 -5.14 -42.97 5.64
CA VAL A 49 -6.21 -43.45 4.75
C VAL A 49 -5.90 -44.90 4.36
N ARG A 50 -6.47 -45.85 5.10
CA ARG A 50 -6.47 -47.27 4.73
C ARG A 50 -7.64 -47.52 3.78
N ARG A 51 -7.36 -48.33 2.75
CA ARG A 51 -8.37 -48.91 1.86
C ARG A 51 -9.51 -49.58 2.66
N PRO A 52 -10.73 -49.71 2.10
CA PRO A 52 -11.93 -50.09 2.85
C PRO A 52 -11.99 -51.55 3.34
N ASP A 53 -10.92 -52.33 3.25
CA ASP A 53 -10.94 -53.76 3.53
C ASP A 53 -9.88 -54.13 4.57
N SER A 54 -10.21 -53.98 5.86
CA SER A 54 -9.70 -54.85 6.93
C SER A 54 -10.27 -54.42 8.29
N SER A 55 -11.11 -55.29 8.83
CA SER A 55 -11.61 -55.25 10.19
C SER A 55 -10.49 -55.60 11.18
N SER A 56 -9.98 -54.61 11.92
CA SER A 56 -9.40 -54.86 13.24
C SER A 56 -9.55 -53.64 14.15
N ALA A 57 -10.24 -53.87 15.26
CA ALA A 57 -10.51 -52.90 16.30
C ALA A 57 -9.37 -52.90 17.33
N SER A 58 -8.76 -51.73 17.56
CA SER A 58 -8.16 -51.41 18.87
C SER A 58 -8.12 -49.89 19.07
N GLY A 59 -8.27 -49.48 20.33
CA GLY A 59 -8.84 -48.18 20.70
C GLY A 59 -7.91 -46.96 20.62
N SER A 60 -8.52 -45.83 20.28
CA SER A 60 -8.06 -44.49 20.66
C SER A 60 -9.28 -43.56 20.76
N ARG A 61 -9.74 -43.29 21.99
CA ARG A 61 -10.97 -42.52 22.30
C ARG A 61 -10.83 -40.98 22.21
N ARG A 62 -9.88 -40.45 21.43
CA ARG A 62 -9.67 -38.98 21.31
C ARG A 62 -9.66 -38.39 19.88
N ALA A 63 -10.01 -39.16 18.85
CA ALA A 63 -9.85 -38.75 17.43
C ALA A 63 -11.10 -38.29 16.61
N PRO A 64 -12.36 -38.22 17.09
CA PRO A 64 -13.48 -37.91 16.18
C PRO A 64 -13.65 -36.42 15.84
N LEU A 65 -13.24 -35.51 16.74
CA LEU A 65 -13.48 -34.07 16.56
C LEU A 65 -12.54 -33.43 15.53
N LEU A 66 -11.26 -33.82 15.52
CA LEU A 66 -10.28 -33.34 14.55
C LEU A 66 -10.58 -33.86 13.14
N ASP A 67 -11.02 -35.12 13.01
CA ASP A 67 -11.42 -35.70 11.72
C ASP A 67 -12.68 -35.01 11.17
N GLY A 68 -13.64 -34.66 12.02
CA GLY A 68 -14.81 -33.87 11.65
C GLY A 68 -14.46 -32.45 11.17
N LEU A 69 -13.55 -31.77 11.86
CA LEU A 69 -13.13 -30.41 11.51
C LEU A 69 -12.32 -30.39 10.20
N VAL A 70 -11.40 -31.34 10.01
CA VAL A 70 -10.65 -31.49 8.76
C VAL A 70 -11.57 -31.77 7.59
N LYS A 71 -12.60 -32.62 7.75
CA LYS A 71 -13.62 -32.87 6.72
C LYS A 71 -14.45 -31.63 6.41
N LEU A 72 -14.82 -30.83 7.41
CA LEU A 72 -15.53 -29.57 7.20
C LEU A 72 -14.68 -28.55 6.43
N LEU A 73 -13.41 -28.37 6.82
CA LEU A 73 -12.47 -27.50 6.12
C LEU A 73 -12.22 -27.97 4.68
N ALA A 74 -12.07 -29.28 4.47
CA ALA A 74 -11.92 -29.87 3.14
C ALA A 74 -13.17 -29.61 2.29
N THR A 75 -14.36 -29.73 2.85
CA THR A 75 -15.63 -29.45 2.14
C THR A 75 -15.74 -27.96 1.76
N GLN A 76 -15.40 -27.07 2.68
CA GLN A 76 -15.38 -25.62 2.42
C GLN A 76 -14.35 -25.25 1.35
N ALA A 77 -13.12 -25.77 1.46
CA ALA A 77 -12.06 -25.56 0.48
C ALA A 77 -12.45 -26.11 -0.90
N THR A 78 -13.04 -27.31 -0.97
CA THR A 78 -13.53 -27.90 -2.22
C THR A 78 -14.57 -27.01 -2.89
N THR A 79 -15.51 -26.47 -2.11
CA THR A 79 -16.56 -25.57 -2.62
C THR A 79 -15.96 -24.27 -3.15
N ALA A 80 -15.04 -23.65 -2.40
CA ALA A 80 -14.38 -22.41 -2.82
C ALA A 80 -13.57 -22.61 -4.11
N LEU A 81 -12.80 -23.70 -4.21
CA LEU A 81 -12.00 -24.00 -5.40
C LEU A 81 -12.87 -24.38 -6.61
N ALA A 82 -14.01 -25.05 -6.40
CA ALA A 82 -14.96 -25.35 -7.47
C ALA A 82 -15.52 -24.07 -8.10
N LEU A 83 -15.92 -23.09 -7.27
CA LEU A 83 -16.40 -21.78 -7.73
C LEU A 83 -15.32 -20.99 -8.48
N LEU A 84 -14.08 -21.03 -8.00
CA LEU A 84 -12.94 -20.40 -8.67
C LEU A 84 -12.67 -21.05 -10.04
N GLY A 85 -12.69 -22.37 -10.12
CA GLY A 85 -12.44 -23.11 -11.36
C GLY A 85 -13.56 -22.99 -12.39
N GLU A 86 -14.81 -22.78 -11.95
CA GLU A 86 -15.93 -22.49 -12.86
C GLU A 86 -15.83 -21.07 -13.43
N ARG A 87 -15.43 -20.09 -12.60
CA ARG A 87 -15.11 -18.74 -13.05
C ARG A 87 -13.99 -18.74 -14.09
N GLU A 88 -12.89 -19.44 -13.85
CA GLU A 88 -11.75 -19.55 -14.78
C GLU A 88 -12.14 -20.13 -16.14
N ARG A 89 -12.97 -21.20 -16.14
CA ARG A 89 -13.48 -21.83 -17.36
C ARG A 89 -14.40 -20.91 -18.18
N SER A 90 -15.17 -20.05 -17.52
CA SER A 90 -16.06 -19.10 -18.20
C SER A 90 -15.33 -17.99 -18.95
N THR A 91 -14.06 -17.72 -18.61
CA THR A 91 -13.28 -16.57 -19.12
C THR A 91 -12.21 -16.90 -20.17
N GLY A 92 -12.11 -18.15 -20.63
CA GLY A 92 -11.35 -18.53 -21.83
C GLY A 92 -9.83 -18.70 -21.64
N GLY A 93 -9.41 -19.94 -21.35
CA GLY A 93 -8.21 -20.62 -21.86
C GLY A 93 -6.79 -20.13 -21.54
N ALA A 94 -6.54 -18.83 -21.37
CA ALA A 94 -5.22 -18.33 -20.97
C ALA A 94 -5.02 -18.56 -19.46
N ALA A 95 -3.79 -18.86 -19.02
CA ALA A 95 -3.46 -18.89 -17.61
C ALA A 95 -3.76 -17.52 -16.99
N MET A 96 -4.94 -17.42 -16.37
CA MET A 96 -5.51 -16.16 -15.87
C MET A 96 -4.68 -15.60 -14.72
N LYS A 97 -3.96 -16.47 -14.01
CA LYS A 97 -3.11 -16.14 -12.88
C LYS A 97 -1.68 -16.64 -13.08
N ASP A 98 -0.74 -15.85 -12.60
CA ASP A 98 0.68 -16.20 -12.52
C ASP A 98 0.89 -17.25 -11.42
N PRO A 99 1.48 -18.43 -11.73
CA PRO A 99 1.65 -19.51 -10.76
C PRO A 99 2.59 -19.18 -9.61
N ALA A 100 3.52 -18.22 -9.79
CA ALA A 100 4.46 -17.84 -8.75
C ALA A 100 3.86 -16.87 -7.71
N THR A 101 2.98 -15.96 -8.14
CA THR A 101 2.47 -14.86 -7.28
C THR A 101 0.96 -14.92 -7.03
N SER A 102 0.22 -15.80 -7.71
CA SER A 102 -1.26 -15.84 -7.72
C SER A 102 -1.94 -14.55 -8.21
N ALA A 103 -1.17 -13.58 -8.70
CA ALA A 103 -1.68 -12.36 -9.32
C ALA A 103 -2.25 -12.66 -10.72
N TYR A 104 -3.16 -11.82 -11.21
CA TYR A 104 -3.72 -11.97 -12.55
C TYR A 104 -2.68 -11.69 -13.65
N SER A 105 -2.93 -12.18 -14.86
CA SER A 105 -2.11 -11.82 -16.03
C SER A 105 -2.37 -10.38 -16.48
N PHE A 106 -1.36 -9.75 -17.08
CA PHE A 106 -1.51 -8.39 -17.64
C PHE A 106 -2.59 -8.31 -18.72
N ALA A 107 -2.75 -9.35 -19.54
CA ALA A 107 -3.80 -9.40 -20.55
C ALA A 107 -5.21 -9.31 -19.94
N TYR A 108 -5.45 -10.04 -18.84
CA TYR A 108 -6.71 -9.96 -18.10
C TYR A 108 -6.92 -8.56 -17.49
N TYR A 109 -5.86 -7.97 -16.95
CA TYR A 109 -5.90 -6.61 -16.40
C TYR A 109 -6.32 -5.58 -17.44
N VAL A 110 -5.70 -5.58 -18.63
CA VAL A 110 -6.00 -4.63 -19.71
C VAL A 110 -7.45 -4.74 -20.15
N ASP A 111 -7.97 -5.97 -20.28
CA ASP A 111 -9.35 -6.24 -20.67
C ASP A 111 -10.36 -5.72 -19.63
N VAL A 112 -10.11 -5.96 -18.33
CA VAL A 112 -11.00 -5.44 -17.27
C VAL A 112 -10.89 -3.90 -17.15
N ALA A 113 -9.68 -3.34 -17.18
CA ALA A 113 -9.48 -1.90 -17.10
C ALA A 113 -10.12 -1.17 -18.30
N GLY A 114 -10.01 -1.75 -19.51
CA GLY A 114 -10.68 -1.25 -20.71
C GLY A 114 -12.20 -1.21 -20.56
N ARG A 115 -12.80 -2.30 -20.03
CA ARG A 115 -14.23 -2.32 -19.72
C ARG A 115 -14.64 -1.27 -18.68
N GLU A 116 -13.83 -1.03 -17.65
CA GLU A 116 -14.14 0.01 -16.64
C GLU A 116 -14.08 1.42 -17.24
N ILE A 117 -13.10 1.72 -18.11
CA ILE A 117 -13.04 2.98 -18.84
C ILE A 117 -14.26 3.16 -19.74
N ASP A 118 -14.64 2.14 -20.50
CA ASP A 118 -15.80 2.18 -21.39
C ASP A 118 -17.10 2.38 -20.62
N LYS A 119 -17.26 1.69 -19.49
CA LYS A 119 -18.41 1.89 -18.57
C LYS A 119 -18.43 3.33 -18.06
N ALA A 120 -17.31 3.85 -17.58
CA ALA A 120 -17.21 5.20 -17.05
C ALA A 120 -17.55 6.25 -18.13
N ARG A 121 -17.07 6.06 -19.37
CA ARG A 121 -17.39 6.93 -20.51
C ARG A 121 -18.87 6.89 -20.91
N ARG A 122 -19.48 5.70 -20.96
CA ARG A 122 -20.91 5.55 -21.30
C ARG A 122 -21.82 6.21 -20.28
N VAL A 123 -21.45 6.21 -19.01
CA VAL A 123 -22.20 6.89 -17.94
C VAL A 123 -21.99 8.40 -18.01
N ALA A 124 -20.75 8.87 -18.24
CA ALA A 124 -20.44 10.29 -18.39
C ALA A 124 -21.14 10.93 -19.61
N GLY A 125 -21.25 10.21 -20.73
CA GLY A 125 -21.83 10.73 -21.97
C GLY A 125 -23.35 10.83 -22.02
N ARG A 126 -24.09 10.16 -21.12
CA ARG A 126 -25.56 10.18 -21.16
C ARG A 126 -26.20 11.36 -20.45
N GLU A 127 -25.61 11.87 -19.38
CA GLU A 127 -26.14 13.02 -18.64
C GLU A 127 -25.03 13.71 -17.83
N ILE A 128 -24.52 14.84 -18.33
CA ILE A 128 -23.47 15.65 -17.67
C ILE A 128 -23.90 16.06 -16.24
N ASP A 129 -25.20 16.19 -15.98
CA ASP A 129 -25.76 16.54 -14.66
C ASP A 129 -25.92 15.35 -13.69
N LYS A 130 -26.06 14.10 -14.18
CA LYS A 130 -26.03 12.88 -13.33
C LYS A 130 -24.61 12.36 -13.11
N ALA A 131 -23.71 12.58 -14.06
CA ALA A 131 -22.29 12.23 -13.94
C ALA A 131 -21.61 12.93 -12.74
N ARG A 132 -22.12 14.11 -12.34
CA ARG A 132 -21.66 14.84 -11.14
C ARG A 132 -22.08 14.19 -9.82
N ARG A 133 -23.13 13.35 -9.80
CA ARG A 133 -23.67 12.67 -8.60
C ARG A 133 -23.29 11.18 -8.51
N HIS A 134 -22.97 10.54 -9.63
CA HIS A 134 -22.60 9.12 -9.71
C HIS A 134 -21.28 8.85 -10.46
N GLY A 135 -20.41 9.84 -10.58
CA GLY A 135 -19.16 9.75 -11.33
C GLY A 135 -18.33 8.56 -10.87
N ARG A 136 -18.37 7.46 -11.63
CA ARG A 136 -17.59 6.26 -11.31
C ARG A 136 -16.12 6.61 -11.44
N ARG A 137 -15.47 6.69 -10.28
CA ARG A 137 -14.04 6.85 -10.14
C ARG A 137 -13.44 5.47 -9.95
N PHE A 138 -12.27 5.28 -10.53
CA PHE A 138 -11.44 4.14 -10.23
C PHE A 138 -10.00 4.63 -10.21
N THR A 139 -9.18 3.95 -9.41
CA THR A 139 -7.77 4.27 -9.31
C THR A 139 -6.97 3.05 -9.73
N ILE A 140 -5.87 3.30 -10.43
CA ILE A 140 -4.87 2.29 -10.70
C ILE A 140 -3.60 2.60 -9.91
N ALA A 141 -2.86 1.55 -9.53
CA ALA A 141 -1.54 1.69 -8.95
C ALA A 141 -0.51 0.96 -9.80
N THR A 142 0.63 1.58 -10.01
CA THR A 142 1.85 0.93 -10.51
C THR A 142 2.74 0.66 -9.33
N ILE A 143 3.11 -0.60 -9.14
CA ILE A 143 3.93 -1.07 -8.01
C ILE A 143 5.20 -1.69 -8.60
N VAL A 144 6.36 -1.14 -8.27
CA VAL A 144 7.66 -1.57 -8.78
C VAL A 144 8.52 -2.02 -7.61
N ILE A 145 9.13 -3.19 -7.76
CA ILE A 145 10.07 -3.77 -6.80
C ILE A 145 11.48 -3.57 -7.36
N GLU A 146 12.19 -2.57 -6.87
CA GLU A 146 13.60 -2.40 -7.22
C GLU A 146 14.49 -3.21 -6.27
N PRO A 147 15.51 -3.92 -6.78
CA PRO A 147 16.58 -4.43 -5.94
C PRO A 147 17.27 -3.23 -5.29
N ASP A 148 17.53 -3.29 -3.99
CA ASP A 148 18.18 -2.20 -3.26
C ASP A 148 19.49 -1.85 -3.97
N ALA A 149 19.54 -0.67 -4.59
CA ALA A 149 20.79 -0.14 -5.10
C ALA A 149 21.70 0.00 -3.88
N ALA A 150 22.84 -0.71 -3.89
CA ALA A 150 23.84 -0.67 -2.83
C ALA A 150 23.95 0.78 -2.33
N ALA A 151 23.67 0.98 -1.04
CA ALA A 151 23.60 2.30 -0.42
C ALA A 151 24.70 3.20 -0.98
N ALA A 152 24.31 4.30 -1.62
CA ALA A 152 25.24 5.23 -2.25
C ALA A 152 26.39 5.59 -1.29
N PRO A 153 27.61 5.82 -1.81
CA PRO A 153 28.82 5.92 -1.00
C PRO A 153 28.67 7.00 0.08
N GLU A 154 28.96 6.59 1.32
CA GLU A 154 28.96 7.44 2.50
C GLU A 154 29.75 8.71 2.22
N ARG A 155 29.11 9.88 2.33
CA ARG A 155 29.83 11.16 2.27
C ARG A 155 30.70 11.25 3.53
N PRO A 156 32.02 11.49 3.42
CA PRO A 156 32.96 11.44 4.55
C PRO A 156 32.73 12.45 5.69
N GLY A 157 31.71 13.31 5.62
CA GLY A 157 31.38 14.33 6.62
C GLY A 157 30.24 13.97 7.59
N GLU A 158 29.47 12.91 7.35
CA GLU A 158 28.23 12.62 8.10
C GLU A 158 28.41 11.69 9.33
N LEU A 159 29.64 11.23 9.61
CA LEU A 159 30.00 10.21 10.61
C LEU A 159 29.79 10.60 12.10
N ALA A 160 29.47 11.86 12.41
CA ALA A 160 29.29 12.29 13.79
C ALA A 160 27.86 12.02 14.31
N PHE A 161 26.85 12.11 13.45
CA PHE A 161 25.44 11.97 13.84
C PHE A 161 24.89 10.55 13.61
N TRP A 162 25.34 9.86 12.55
CA TRP A 162 24.96 8.47 12.27
C TRP A 162 25.56 7.44 13.24
N ARG A 163 26.50 7.83 14.10
CA ARG A 163 27.06 6.93 15.13
C ARG A 163 26.03 6.39 16.13
N THR A 164 24.85 7.02 16.23
CA THR A 164 23.77 6.58 17.14
C THR A 164 22.57 5.97 16.42
N THR A 165 22.48 6.05 15.09
CA THR A 165 21.34 5.50 14.32
C THR A 165 21.84 4.40 13.40
N PRO A 166 21.39 3.14 13.56
CA PRO A 166 21.89 2.04 12.75
C PRO A 166 21.60 2.30 11.26
N PRO A 167 22.57 2.07 10.35
CA PRO A 167 22.34 2.22 8.93
C PRO A 167 21.21 1.29 8.46
N PRO A 168 20.41 1.68 7.46
CA PRO A 168 19.36 0.82 6.94
C PRO A 168 19.99 -0.46 6.37
N PRO A 169 19.52 -1.67 6.75
CA PRO A 169 20.07 -2.92 6.22
C PRO A 169 19.76 -3.08 4.72
N PRO A 170 20.60 -3.76 3.93
CA PRO A 170 20.33 -4.01 2.51
C PRO A 170 19.03 -4.80 2.33
N SER A 171 18.10 -4.36 1.48
CA SER A 171 16.78 -5.00 1.25
C SER A 171 16.68 -5.75 -0.07
N THR A 172 16.68 -7.08 -0.04
CA THR A 172 16.12 -7.86 -1.15
C THR A 172 14.67 -8.20 -0.82
N LEU A 173 13.73 -7.47 -1.43
CA LEU A 173 12.32 -7.82 -1.33
C LEU A 173 12.05 -9.05 -2.19
N ASP A 174 11.54 -10.13 -1.59
CA ASP A 174 11.09 -11.30 -2.33
C ASP A 174 9.74 -10.98 -2.99
N THR A 175 9.73 -10.97 -4.33
CA THR A 175 8.55 -10.68 -5.15
C THR A 175 7.34 -11.55 -4.78
N GLY A 176 7.56 -12.83 -4.45
CA GLY A 176 6.48 -13.74 -4.05
C GLY A 176 5.81 -13.32 -2.74
N GLN A 177 6.62 -12.99 -1.73
CA GLN A 177 6.14 -12.49 -0.44
C GLN A 177 5.46 -11.13 -0.58
N VAL A 178 6.03 -10.21 -1.37
CA VAL A 178 5.41 -8.91 -1.63
C VAL A 178 4.04 -9.10 -2.26
N ALA A 179 3.90 -9.96 -3.28
CA ALA A 179 2.61 -10.24 -3.90
C ALA A 179 1.56 -10.77 -2.88
N GLU A 180 1.96 -11.68 -1.99
CA GLU A 180 1.09 -12.18 -0.91
C GLU A 180 0.66 -11.05 0.05
N HIS A 181 1.56 -10.14 0.40
CA HIS A 181 1.26 -8.97 1.24
C HIS A 181 0.34 -7.98 0.53
N LEU A 182 0.53 -7.76 -0.78
CA LEU A 182 -0.34 -6.91 -1.60
C LEU A 182 -1.75 -7.49 -1.68
N LEU A 183 -1.89 -8.79 -1.99
CA LEU A 183 -3.19 -9.48 -2.05
C LEU A 183 -3.97 -9.42 -0.73
N ARG A 184 -3.27 -9.40 0.42
CA ARG A 184 -3.89 -9.24 1.75
C ARG A 184 -4.25 -7.80 2.11
N ALA A 185 -3.72 -6.80 1.39
CA ALA A 185 -3.94 -5.39 1.66
C ALA A 185 -5.10 -4.79 0.83
N VAL A 186 -5.38 -5.39 -0.33
CA VAL A 186 -6.41 -4.99 -1.29
C VAL A 186 -7.75 -5.68 -1.01
N ARG A 187 -8.84 -5.14 -1.56
CA ARG A 187 -10.19 -5.74 -1.46
C ARG A 187 -10.31 -6.91 -2.46
N ASP A 188 -11.25 -7.82 -2.23
CA ASP A 188 -11.52 -8.94 -3.15
C ASP A 188 -12.00 -8.49 -4.54
N THR A 189 -12.54 -7.27 -4.64
CA THR A 189 -12.95 -6.63 -5.89
C THR A 189 -11.81 -6.02 -6.67
N ASP A 190 -10.66 -5.79 -6.02
CA ASP A 190 -9.50 -5.18 -6.64
C ASP A 190 -8.74 -6.24 -7.47
N ILE A 191 -8.11 -5.79 -8.55
CA ILE A 191 -7.42 -6.69 -9.49
C ILE A 191 -5.93 -6.36 -9.44
N LEU A 192 -5.17 -7.22 -8.78
CA LEU A 192 -3.72 -7.21 -8.81
C LEU A 192 -3.24 -8.10 -9.97
N ALA A 193 -2.46 -7.53 -10.88
CA ALA A 193 -1.87 -8.23 -12.00
C ALA A 193 -0.35 -8.10 -12.03
N ARG A 194 0.31 -9.17 -12.44
CA ARG A 194 1.75 -9.18 -12.68
C ARG A 194 2.01 -8.77 -14.13
N VAL A 195 2.85 -7.76 -14.31
CA VAL A 195 3.23 -7.21 -15.62
C VAL A 195 4.59 -7.73 -16.04
N ASP A 196 5.52 -7.73 -15.11
CA ASP A 196 6.90 -8.18 -15.29
C ASP A 196 7.39 -8.90 -14.03
N GLU A 197 8.66 -9.31 -14.00
CA GLU A 197 9.26 -10.00 -12.87
C GLU A 197 9.16 -9.19 -11.57
N ASN A 198 9.31 -7.87 -11.68
CA ASN A 198 9.41 -6.91 -10.58
C ASN A 198 8.32 -5.82 -10.62
N GLU A 199 7.27 -6.01 -11.43
CA GLU A 199 6.25 -4.99 -11.63
C GLU A 199 4.84 -5.56 -11.56
N PHE A 200 4.02 -4.90 -10.74
CA PHE A 200 2.60 -5.18 -10.58
C PHE A 200 1.75 -3.98 -10.93
N HIS A 201 0.56 -4.24 -11.42
CA HIS A 201 -0.49 -3.24 -11.58
C HIS A 201 -1.70 -3.63 -10.76
N LEU A 202 -2.23 -2.65 -10.03
CA LEU A 202 -3.44 -2.81 -9.24
C LEU A 202 -4.54 -1.95 -9.87
N LEU A 203 -5.72 -2.51 -10.06
CA LEU A 203 -6.94 -1.79 -10.41
C LEU A 203 -7.89 -1.84 -9.21
N MET A 204 -8.32 -0.67 -8.74
CA MET A 204 -9.27 -0.51 -7.65
C MET A 204 -10.55 0.11 -8.21
N PRO A 205 -11.55 -0.70 -8.59
CA PRO A 205 -12.84 -0.20 -9.06
C PRO A 205 -13.53 0.62 -7.98
N GLU A 206 -14.32 1.63 -8.39
CA GLU A 206 -15.13 2.45 -7.48
C GLU A 206 -14.33 3.10 -6.33
N THR A 207 -13.04 3.31 -6.56
CA THR A 207 -12.10 3.83 -5.58
C THR A 207 -11.63 5.21 -6.04
N ALA A 208 -11.81 6.21 -5.19
CA ALA A 208 -11.29 7.56 -5.41
C ALA A 208 -9.86 7.70 -4.85
N GLY A 209 -9.19 8.82 -5.16
CA GLY A 209 -7.78 9.02 -4.79
C GLY A 209 -7.48 8.85 -3.29
N LEU A 210 -8.30 9.41 -2.40
CA LEU A 210 -8.07 9.27 -0.94
C LEU A 210 -8.17 7.82 -0.45
N GLU A 211 -9.12 7.04 -0.99
CA GLU A 211 -9.25 5.63 -0.66
C GLU A 211 -8.08 4.81 -1.20
N ALA A 212 -7.58 5.18 -2.38
CA ALA A 212 -6.37 4.58 -2.95
C ALA A 212 -5.12 4.88 -2.11
N HIS A 213 -4.99 6.10 -1.56
CA HIS A 213 -3.93 6.42 -0.58
C HIS A 213 -4.06 5.58 0.69
N ALA A 214 -5.29 5.34 1.18
CA ALA A 214 -5.50 4.42 2.29
C ALA A 214 -5.07 2.98 1.96
N CYS A 215 -5.36 2.51 0.75
CA CYS A 215 -4.85 1.23 0.25
C CYS A 215 -3.32 1.19 0.21
N HIS A 216 -2.69 2.24 -0.32
CA HIS A 216 -1.25 2.39 -0.36
C HIS A 216 -0.61 2.30 1.04
N ARG A 217 -1.15 3.00 2.04
CA ARG A 217 -0.66 2.90 3.42
C ARG A 217 -0.79 1.49 3.99
N ARG A 218 -1.89 0.77 3.70
CA ARG A 218 -2.04 -0.64 4.11
C ARG A 218 -1.00 -1.54 3.45
N MET A 219 -0.74 -1.36 2.15
CA MET A 219 0.29 -2.10 1.41
C MET A 219 1.67 -1.89 2.04
N LEU A 220 2.06 -0.62 2.25
CA LEU A 220 3.34 -0.28 2.87
C LEU A 220 3.46 -0.84 4.30
N SER A 221 2.42 -0.71 5.12
CA SER A 221 2.43 -1.22 6.50
C SER A 221 2.58 -2.74 6.56
N ARG A 222 1.93 -3.48 5.63
CA ARG A 222 2.05 -4.95 5.56
C ARG A 222 3.45 -5.39 5.15
N VAL A 223 4.03 -4.74 4.13
CA VAL A 223 5.39 -5.08 3.65
C VAL A 223 6.45 -4.63 4.65
N ALA A 224 6.29 -3.48 5.31
CA ALA A 224 7.20 -3.03 6.36
C ALA A 224 7.11 -3.91 7.62
N GLY A 225 5.92 -4.44 7.94
CA GLY A 225 5.71 -5.30 9.11
C GLY A 225 6.16 -6.75 8.93
N SER A 226 6.28 -7.23 7.69
CA SER A 226 6.87 -8.55 7.38
C SER A 226 8.39 -8.52 7.38
N ASP A 227 8.97 -7.38 7.02
CA ASP A 227 10.39 -7.15 7.12
C ASP A 227 10.77 -7.02 8.61
N LYS A 228 11.78 -7.74 9.10
CA LYS A 228 12.24 -7.66 10.52
C LYS A 228 12.82 -6.28 10.88
N ARG A 229 12.65 -5.29 10.00
CA ARG A 229 13.11 -3.90 10.11
C ARG A 229 12.14 -3.14 10.99
N ALA A 230 12.37 -3.22 12.29
CA ALA A 230 11.68 -2.39 13.27
C ALA A 230 12.08 -0.91 13.08
N GLY A 231 11.53 -0.25 12.05
CA GLY A 231 11.60 1.20 11.92
C GLY A 231 12.08 1.78 10.58
N TYR A 232 11.96 1.14 9.42
CA TYR A 232 12.20 1.84 8.13
C TYR A 232 11.17 1.42 7.08
N LEU A 233 10.87 2.31 6.12
CA LEU A 233 10.09 1.94 4.94
C LEU A 233 10.97 1.16 3.95
N PRO A 234 10.41 0.13 3.29
CA PRO A 234 11.14 -0.63 2.28
C PRO A 234 11.54 0.26 1.10
N LYS A 235 12.84 0.46 0.87
CA LYS A 235 13.36 1.31 -0.22
C LYS A 235 13.06 0.74 -1.61
N GLY A 236 12.99 -0.59 -1.71
CA GLY A 236 12.73 -1.27 -2.96
C GLY A 236 11.27 -1.27 -3.40
N LEU A 237 10.31 -0.83 -2.58
CA LEU A 237 8.89 -0.85 -2.95
C LEU A 237 8.41 0.55 -3.37
N LEU A 238 8.28 0.77 -4.67
CA LEU A 238 7.79 2.02 -5.24
C LEU A 238 6.33 1.86 -5.65
N VAL A 239 5.48 2.81 -5.26
CA VAL A 239 4.06 2.78 -5.59
C VAL A 239 3.60 4.15 -6.08
N GLY A 240 2.95 4.18 -7.23
CA GLY A 240 2.35 5.39 -7.76
C GLY A 240 0.89 5.16 -8.14
N LEU A 241 0.03 6.09 -7.72
CA LEU A 241 -1.42 6.02 -7.92
C LEU A 241 -1.84 6.94 -9.06
N ALA A 242 -2.85 6.57 -9.84
CA ALA A 242 -3.50 7.45 -10.81
C ALA A 242 -5.01 7.22 -10.86
N THR A 243 -5.79 8.29 -10.76
CA THR A 243 -7.25 8.26 -10.60
C THR A 243 -7.95 8.78 -11.84
N PHE A 244 -8.91 7.99 -12.36
CA PHE A 244 -9.80 8.42 -13.44
C PHE A 244 -10.94 9.29 -12.88
N PRO A 245 -11.36 10.38 -13.56
CA PRO A 245 -10.85 10.89 -14.84
C PRO A 245 -9.74 11.94 -14.71
N HIS A 246 -9.33 12.27 -13.47
CA HIS A 246 -8.46 13.42 -13.19
C HIS A 246 -7.06 13.29 -13.79
N ASP A 247 -6.44 12.12 -13.67
CA ASP A 247 -5.06 11.88 -14.13
C ASP A 247 -4.98 11.44 -15.60
N GLY A 248 -6.12 11.13 -16.22
CA GLY A 248 -6.18 10.67 -17.60
C GLY A 248 -7.53 10.09 -17.98
N GLN A 249 -7.81 10.10 -19.28
CA GLN A 249 -9.04 9.56 -19.85
C GLN A 249 -8.84 8.22 -20.57
N SER A 250 -7.60 7.71 -20.59
CA SER A 250 -7.23 6.43 -21.20
C SER A 250 -6.30 5.64 -20.29
N LEU A 251 -6.30 4.31 -20.43
CA LEU A 251 -5.47 3.42 -19.62
C LEU A 251 -3.98 3.79 -19.75
N ALA A 252 -3.51 4.06 -20.96
CA ALA A 252 -2.12 4.44 -21.21
C ALA A 252 -1.73 5.75 -20.49
N GLN A 253 -2.62 6.75 -20.45
CA GLN A 253 -2.36 7.99 -19.71
C GLN A 253 -2.28 7.72 -18.21
N LEU A 254 -3.22 6.96 -17.65
CA LEU A 254 -3.24 6.64 -16.23
C LEU A 254 -1.98 5.85 -15.83
N LEU A 255 -1.60 4.83 -16.61
CA LEU A 255 -0.41 4.01 -16.34
C LEU A 255 0.87 4.85 -16.38
N ARG A 256 0.98 5.75 -17.35
CA ARG A 256 2.10 6.69 -17.45
C ARG A 256 2.20 7.60 -16.22
N ILE A 257 1.08 8.14 -15.74
CA ILE A 257 1.07 9.01 -14.55
C ILE A 257 1.36 8.20 -13.28
N ALA A 258 0.77 7.02 -13.14
CA ALA A 258 1.04 6.12 -12.03
C ALA A 258 2.52 5.73 -11.97
N ARG A 259 3.13 5.37 -13.10
CA ARG A 259 4.57 5.09 -13.18
C ARG A 259 5.42 6.29 -12.81
N LEU A 260 5.13 7.47 -13.36
CA LEU A 260 5.84 8.70 -13.03
C LEU A 260 5.82 9.00 -11.52
N ARG A 261 4.68 8.77 -10.85
CA ARG A 261 4.54 8.93 -9.39
C ARG A 261 5.28 7.86 -8.60
N ALA A 262 5.34 6.62 -9.11
CA ALA A 262 6.14 5.55 -8.52
C ALA A 262 7.63 5.90 -8.60
N ASP A 263 8.12 6.33 -9.76
CA ASP A 263 9.51 6.73 -9.95
C ASP A 263 9.88 7.95 -9.09
N ALA A 264 8.96 8.90 -8.92
CA ALA A 264 9.14 10.05 -8.02
C ALA A 264 9.33 9.64 -6.55
N THR A 265 8.77 8.50 -6.15
CA THR A 265 8.87 7.97 -4.79
C THR A 265 10.28 7.45 -4.47
N LYS A 266 11.03 7.02 -5.50
CA LYS A 266 12.40 6.49 -5.36
C LYS A 266 13.36 7.45 -4.65
N THR A 267 13.17 8.76 -4.89
CA THR A 267 14.02 9.81 -4.30
C THR A 267 13.46 10.37 -2.99
N SER A 268 12.37 9.79 -2.47
CA SER A 268 11.75 10.23 -1.23
C SER A 268 12.74 10.15 -0.05
N ILE A 269 12.80 11.25 0.69
CA ILE A 269 13.60 11.37 1.91
C ILE A 269 13.12 10.40 3.00
N VAL A 270 11.85 9.99 2.97
CA VAL A 270 11.24 9.11 3.98
C VAL A 270 11.93 7.75 4.06
N HIS A 271 12.49 7.28 2.94
CA HIS A 271 13.28 6.05 2.88
C HIS A 271 14.55 6.08 3.74
N ARG A 272 15.04 7.27 4.11
CA ARG A 272 16.23 7.46 4.96
C ARG A 272 15.87 7.76 6.42
N ILE A 273 14.62 8.08 6.69
CA ILE A 273 14.16 8.50 8.02
C ILE A 273 13.72 7.27 8.81
N PRO A 274 14.26 7.07 10.02
CA PRO A 274 13.76 6.05 10.92
C PRO A 274 12.28 6.30 11.26
N GLN A 275 11.48 5.24 11.14
CA GLN A 275 10.10 5.13 11.59
C GLN A 275 9.98 4.87 13.11
N ASP A 276 11.04 5.11 13.88
CA ASP A 276 11.10 4.91 15.33
C ASP A 276 10.21 5.92 16.11
N ARG A 277 10.24 5.86 17.45
CA ARG A 277 9.44 6.74 18.34
C ARG A 277 10.08 8.12 18.56
N ARG A 278 10.83 8.64 17.60
CA ARG A 278 11.37 10.01 17.70
C ARG A 278 10.24 11.04 17.81
N SER A 279 10.53 12.14 18.50
CA SER A 279 9.62 13.28 18.53
C SER A 279 9.53 13.90 17.13
N ILE A 280 8.42 14.57 16.81
CA ILE A 280 8.29 15.25 15.51
C ILE A 280 9.34 16.38 15.36
N GLY A 281 9.76 17.01 16.47
CA GLY A 281 10.86 17.97 16.48
C GLY A 281 12.19 17.37 16.02
N ASP A 282 12.51 16.14 16.43
CA ASP A 282 13.71 15.42 15.99
C ASP A 282 13.61 15.05 14.51
N ILE A 283 12.46 14.53 14.08
CA ILE A 283 12.19 14.18 12.67
C ILE A 283 12.35 15.41 11.78
N PHE A 284 11.84 16.56 12.20
CA PHE A 284 12.04 17.82 11.49
C PHE A 284 13.52 18.20 11.37
N GLY A 285 14.26 18.10 12.48
CA GLY A 285 15.71 18.36 12.49
C GLY A 285 16.46 17.47 11.50
N LEU A 286 16.04 16.21 11.32
CA LEU A 286 16.57 15.31 10.29
C LEU A 286 16.20 15.79 8.88
N LEU A 287 14.92 16.09 8.65
CA LEU A 287 14.40 16.50 7.34
C LEU A 287 15.14 17.71 6.77
N VAL A 288 15.36 18.74 7.59
CA VAL A 288 16.09 19.95 7.16
C VAL A 288 17.54 19.64 6.80
N ARG A 289 18.20 18.74 7.54
CA ARG A 289 19.60 18.35 7.28
C ARG A 289 19.76 17.45 6.04
N GLU A 290 18.83 16.53 5.86
CA GLU A 290 18.84 15.53 4.78
C GLU A 290 18.32 16.07 3.44
N THR A 291 17.80 17.30 3.42
CA THR A 291 17.26 17.90 2.20
C THR A 291 18.38 18.05 1.17
N PRO A 292 18.34 17.30 0.06
CA PRO A 292 19.36 17.39 -0.95
C PRO A 292 19.29 18.77 -1.62
N ALA A 293 20.45 19.29 -2.04
CA ALA A 293 20.46 20.38 -3.02
C ALA A 293 19.74 19.87 -4.28
N ALA A 294 18.69 20.57 -4.71
CA ALA A 294 17.82 20.07 -5.77
C ALA A 294 18.62 19.80 -7.06
N GLU A 295 18.79 18.53 -7.43
CA GLU A 295 19.42 18.13 -8.67
C GLU A 295 18.40 18.26 -9.83
N GLY A 296 18.32 19.47 -10.36
CA GLY A 296 17.66 19.76 -11.63
C GLY A 296 16.17 20.19 -11.56
N PRO A 297 15.67 20.80 -12.65
CA PRO A 297 14.33 21.36 -12.74
C PRO A 297 13.21 20.30 -12.86
N LEU A 298 13.53 19.04 -13.15
CA LEU A 298 12.56 17.97 -13.42
C LEU A 298 12.13 17.18 -12.18
N ALA A 299 12.81 17.34 -11.05
CA ALA A 299 12.47 16.67 -9.79
C ALA A 299 11.34 17.41 -9.06
N ILE A 300 10.13 17.40 -9.64
CA ILE A 300 8.96 18.14 -9.14
C ILE A 300 8.55 17.67 -7.73
N SER A 301 8.67 16.37 -7.47
CA SER A 301 8.32 15.76 -6.18
C SER A 301 9.48 15.76 -5.17
N ALA A 302 10.70 16.09 -5.57
CA ALA A 302 11.83 16.07 -4.64
C ALA A 302 11.68 17.14 -3.55
N PRO A 303 12.10 16.84 -2.30
CA PRO A 303 12.10 17.81 -1.22
C PRO A 303 13.04 18.97 -1.52
N ARG A 304 12.56 20.18 -1.23
CA ARG A 304 13.29 21.44 -1.43
C ARG A 304 13.35 22.21 -0.12
N ALA A 305 14.49 22.83 0.14
CA ALA A 305 14.64 23.75 1.25
C ALA A 305 13.74 24.98 1.04
N LEU A 306 13.13 25.43 2.12
CA LEU A 306 12.26 26.60 2.18
C LEU A 306 12.89 27.59 3.16
N ASP A 307 13.13 28.82 2.71
CA ASP A 307 13.48 29.96 3.56
C ASP A 307 12.76 31.18 2.99
N VAL A 308 11.55 31.42 3.49
CA VAL A 308 10.65 32.45 2.95
C VAL A 308 9.98 33.22 4.09
N SER A 309 9.44 34.40 3.78
CA SER A 309 8.64 35.13 4.76
C SER A 309 7.40 34.33 5.15
N VAL A 310 6.88 34.56 6.36
CA VAL A 310 5.62 33.96 6.81
C VAL A 310 4.46 34.26 5.85
N ALA A 311 4.43 35.46 5.26
CA ALA A 311 3.43 35.85 4.26
C ALA A 311 3.53 35.00 2.98
N ASP A 312 4.75 34.77 2.48
CA ASP A 312 4.98 33.95 1.28
C ASP A 312 4.67 32.46 1.53
N ALA A 313 5.01 31.95 2.73
CA ALA A 313 4.63 30.59 3.14
C ALA A 313 3.10 30.43 3.17
N ALA A 314 2.38 31.43 3.68
CA ALA A 314 0.92 31.45 3.68
C ALA A 314 0.32 31.51 2.26
N LEU A 315 0.91 32.30 1.35
CA LEU A 315 0.49 32.34 -0.05
C LEU A 315 0.71 30.99 -0.74
N LEU A 316 1.85 30.33 -0.49
CA LEU A 316 2.15 29.00 -0.99
C LEU A 316 1.13 27.97 -0.49
N ALA A 317 0.88 27.93 0.83
CA ALA A 317 -0.12 27.07 1.44
C ALA A 317 -1.52 27.27 0.83
N THR A 318 -1.93 28.53 0.68
CA THR A 318 -3.22 28.91 0.07
C THR A 318 -3.32 28.43 -1.38
N SER A 319 -2.25 28.58 -2.16
CA SER A 319 -2.19 28.11 -3.55
C SER A 319 -2.30 26.60 -3.66
N VAL A 320 -1.58 25.87 -2.81
CA VAL A 320 -1.63 24.40 -2.74
C VAL A 320 -3.04 23.93 -2.38
N VAL A 321 -3.64 24.49 -1.33
CA VAL A 321 -5.00 24.10 -0.89
C VAL A 321 -6.02 24.43 -1.97
N ARG A 322 -5.94 25.61 -2.60
CA ARG A 322 -6.83 25.97 -3.72
C ARG A 322 -6.72 24.99 -4.87
N ASN A 323 -5.50 24.56 -5.21
CA ASN A 323 -5.29 23.56 -6.26
C ASN A 323 -5.88 22.20 -5.86
N ALA A 324 -5.63 21.74 -4.62
CA ALA A 324 -6.17 20.50 -4.09
C ALA A 324 -7.71 20.45 -4.16
N LEU A 325 -8.38 21.54 -3.80
CA LEU A 325 -9.85 21.65 -3.82
C LEU A 325 -10.47 21.54 -5.23
N ARG A 326 -9.68 21.68 -6.31
CA ARG A 326 -10.19 21.49 -7.68
C ARG A 326 -10.41 20.02 -8.03
N GLY A 327 -9.76 19.11 -7.30
CA GLY A 327 -9.70 17.67 -7.61
C GLY A 327 -10.82 16.83 -7.01
N GLY A 328 -11.70 17.40 -6.19
CA GLY A 328 -12.71 16.65 -5.45
C GLY A 328 -12.30 16.45 -4.00
N ALA A 329 -12.25 15.20 -3.54
CA ALA A 329 -12.02 14.90 -2.13
C ALA A 329 -10.60 15.27 -1.70
N VAL A 330 -10.48 16.00 -0.59
CA VAL A 330 -9.19 16.45 -0.04
C VAL A 330 -9.11 16.17 1.44
N PHE A 331 -7.95 15.69 1.86
CA PHE A 331 -7.54 15.61 3.25
C PHE A 331 -6.44 16.65 3.51
N ILE A 332 -6.63 17.47 4.54
CA ILE A 332 -5.74 18.55 4.93
C ILE A 332 -5.41 18.39 6.42
N LEU A 333 -4.12 18.40 6.74
CA LEU A 333 -3.64 18.51 8.11
C LEU A 333 -2.78 19.77 8.20
N VAL A 334 -3.04 20.62 9.17
CA VAL A 334 -2.32 21.89 9.34
C VAL A 334 -2.03 22.15 10.82
N ALA A 335 -0.81 22.59 11.12
CA ALA A 335 -0.46 23.06 12.47
C ALA A 335 -1.15 24.42 12.74
N HIS A 336 -1.70 24.59 13.93
CA HIS A 336 -2.43 25.80 14.30
C HIS A 336 -2.33 26.10 15.79
N HIS A 337 -1.85 27.31 16.11
CA HIS A 337 -2.05 28.02 17.36
C HIS A 337 -1.87 29.52 17.11
N ASP A 338 -2.07 30.37 18.12
CA ASP A 338 -2.08 31.84 17.98
C ASP A 338 -0.75 32.45 17.46
N GLY A 339 0.35 31.69 17.52
CA GLY A 339 1.67 32.09 17.02
C GLY A 339 1.96 31.64 15.58
N LEU A 340 1.04 30.88 14.96
CA LEU A 340 1.19 30.34 13.60
C LEU A 340 0.22 30.99 12.64
N SER A 341 0.70 31.21 11.44
CA SER A 341 -0.02 31.89 10.36
C SER A 341 -0.73 30.91 9.43
N LEU A 342 -0.14 29.74 9.17
CA LEU A 342 -0.63 28.85 8.11
C LEU A 342 -2.00 28.29 8.45
N GLY A 343 -2.18 27.79 9.68
CA GLY A 343 -3.45 27.26 10.15
C GLY A 343 -4.60 28.27 10.04
N ALA A 344 -4.36 29.53 10.40
CA ALA A 344 -5.37 30.59 10.30
C ALA A 344 -5.75 30.88 8.84
N GLN A 345 -4.77 30.94 7.94
CA GLN A 345 -4.98 31.22 6.52
C GLN A 345 -5.70 30.08 5.81
N VAL A 346 -5.30 28.82 6.07
CA VAL A 346 -5.95 27.64 5.52
C VAL A 346 -7.41 27.56 5.99
N ARG A 347 -7.69 27.80 7.28
CA ARG A 347 -9.06 27.83 7.80
C ARG A 347 -9.90 28.93 7.15
N THR A 348 -9.32 30.12 6.99
CA THR A 348 -10.00 31.26 6.34
C THR A 348 -10.35 30.94 4.88
N LEU A 349 -9.42 30.32 4.15
CA LEU A 349 -9.63 29.91 2.75
C LEU A 349 -10.76 28.87 2.63
N LEU A 350 -10.82 27.91 3.55
CA LEU A 350 -11.81 26.84 3.52
C LEU A 350 -13.22 27.35 3.83
N GLY A 351 -13.33 28.36 4.70
CA GLY A 351 -14.62 28.97 5.05
C GLY A 351 -15.58 27.97 5.68
N THR A 352 -16.69 27.69 5.02
CA THR A 352 -17.71 26.75 5.50
C THR A 352 -17.28 25.29 5.30
N PRO A 353 -17.60 24.38 6.25
CA PRO A 353 -17.34 22.95 6.09
C PRO A 353 -17.91 22.41 4.77
N ARG A 354 -17.17 21.53 4.11
CA ARG A 354 -17.57 20.84 2.89
C ARG A 354 -17.53 19.34 3.11
N GLU A 355 -18.47 18.61 2.53
CA GLU A 355 -18.53 17.14 2.67
C GLU A 355 -17.33 16.42 2.04
N ASP A 356 -16.72 17.03 1.01
CA ASP A 356 -15.56 16.51 0.27
C ASP A 356 -14.21 16.89 0.91
N VAL A 357 -14.20 17.61 2.03
CA VAL A 357 -12.96 18.11 2.63
C VAL A 357 -12.84 17.70 4.10
N VAL A 358 -11.81 16.92 4.41
CA VAL A 358 -11.45 16.56 5.78
C VAL A 358 -10.29 17.44 6.22
N VAL A 359 -10.47 18.23 7.29
CA VAL A 359 -9.43 19.13 7.80
C VAL A 359 -9.15 18.84 9.27
N HIS A 360 -7.88 18.60 9.58
CA HIS A 360 -7.38 18.47 10.94
C HIS A 360 -6.46 19.63 11.27
N THR A 361 -6.84 20.42 12.27
CA THR A 361 -6.01 21.50 12.83
C THR A 361 -5.37 21.00 14.12
N LEU A 362 -4.04 20.99 14.16
CA LEU A 362 -3.29 20.40 15.28
C LEU A 362 -2.53 21.47 16.07
N ASP A 363 -2.66 21.46 17.39
CA ASP A 363 -1.80 22.24 18.28
C ASP A 363 -0.62 21.37 18.72
N LEU A 364 0.57 21.67 18.20
CA LEU A 364 1.78 20.89 18.43
C LEU A 364 2.56 21.33 19.69
N ARG A 365 2.10 22.36 20.42
CA ARG A 365 2.85 22.94 21.55
C ARG A 365 3.09 21.96 22.69
N SER A 366 2.25 20.93 22.84
CA SER A 366 2.45 19.88 23.85
C SER A 366 3.56 18.88 23.47
N SER A 367 4.06 18.91 22.24
CA SER A 367 5.13 18.03 21.77
C SER A 367 6.50 18.72 21.90
N PRO A 368 7.52 18.06 22.48
CA PRO A 368 8.84 18.64 22.64
C PRO A 368 9.45 19.15 21.32
N GLY A 369 9.97 20.37 21.33
CA GLY A 369 10.68 20.97 20.18
C GLY A 369 9.76 21.40 19.01
N CYS A 370 8.47 21.60 19.28
CA CYS A 370 7.45 21.87 18.26
C CYS A 370 6.71 23.21 18.43
N GLU A 371 7.19 24.07 19.33
CA GLU A 371 6.53 25.34 19.68
C GLU A 371 6.45 26.33 18.52
N ASP A 372 7.39 26.26 17.59
CA ASP A 372 7.53 27.16 16.43
C ASP A 372 7.31 26.43 15.10
N ILE A 373 6.79 25.20 15.09
CA ILE A 373 6.64 24.40 13.87
C ILE A 373 5.35 24.76 13.13
N GLU A 374 5.53 25.34 11.94
CA GLU A 374 4.53 25.45 10.89
C GLU A 374 4.51 24.15 10.07
N ALA A 375 3.35 23.54 9.89
CA ALA A 375 3.21 22.32 9.08
C ALA A 375 1.91 22.31 8.29
N LEU A 376 1.98 21.79 7.06
CA LEU A 376 0.85 21.56 6.16
C LEU A 376 1.06 20.25 5.41
N CYS A 377 0.13 19.32 5.53
CA CYS A 377 0.04 18.11 4.71
C CYS A 377 -1.28 18.14 3.94
N VAL A 378 -1.21 17.93 2.63
CA VAL A 378 -2.38 17.88 1.75
C VAL A 378 -2.31 16.58 0.96
N LEU A 379 -3.37 15.79 1.03
CA LEU A 379 -3.60 14.62 0.19
C LEU A 379 -4.87 14.90 -0.61
N ALA A 380 -4.76 14.91 -1.94
CA ALA A 380 -5.85 15.18 -2.86
C ALA A 380 -5.90 14.11 -3.94
N GLU A 381 -6.97 14.08 -4.74
CA GLU A 381 -7.13 13.09 -5.80
C GLU A 381 -6.03 13.13 -6.87
N HIS A 382 -5.51 14.31 -7.17
CA HIS A 382 -4.52 14.54 -8.23
C HIS A 382 -3.10 14.79 -7.71
N GLY A 383 -2.87 14.68 -6.40
CA GLY A 383 -1.53 14.86 -5.85
C GLY A 383 -1.49 15.01 -4.34
N ALA A 384 -0.26 15.07 -3.84
CA ALA A 384 0.04 15.25 -2.44
C ALA A 384 1.08 16.36 -2.26
N TYR A 385 1.04 17.03 -1.13
CA TYR A 385 1.99 18.07 -0.78
C TYR A 385 2.28 18.07 0.71
N ALA A 386 3.53 18.27 1.06
CA ALA A 386 3.99 18.43 2.43
C ALA A 386 4.84 19.70 2.53
N LEU A 387 4.60 20.48 3.58
CA LEU A 387 5.43 21.58 4.03
C LEU A 387 5.60 21.44 5.54
N VAL A 388 6.84 21.55 6.00
CA VAL A 388 7.15 21.62 7.43
C VAL A 388 8.31 22.57 7.63
N GLY A 389 8.18 23.51 8.55
CA GLY A 389 9.19 24.54 8.81
C GLY A 389 9.06 25.12 10.20
N ARG A 390 10.11 25.81 10.65
CA ARG A 390 10.10 26.60 11.88
C ARG A 390 9.91 28.07 11.57
N ASN A 391 9.01 28.71 12.29
CA ASN A 391 8.81 30.15 12.24
C ASN A 391 9.80 30.84 13.19
N GLN A 392 10.82 31.47 12.64
CA GLN A 392 11.85 32.19 13.40
C GLN A 392 11.97 33.62 12.88
N GLY A 393 11.59 34.59 13.71
CA GLY A 393 11.70 36.01 13.37
C GLY A 393 10.88 36.43 12.15
N GLY A 394 9.73 35.79 11.90
CA GLY A 394 8.86 36.10 10.75
C GLY A 394 9.25 35.41 9.44
N PHE A 395 10.20 34.48 9.49
CA PHE A 395 10.59 33.62 8.38
C PHE A 395 10.29 32.17 8.70
N VAL A 396 9.79 31.43 7.70
CA VAL A 396 9.57 29.99 7.78
C VAL A 396 10.76 29.29 7.12
N ARG A 397 11.57 28.63 7.95
CA ARG A 397 12.73 27.84 7.52
C ARG A 397 12.42 26.36 7.63
N GLY A 398 12.52 25.63 6.54
CA GLY A 398 12.12 24.24 6.54
C GLY A 398 12.25 23.59 5.18
N ILE A 399 11.30 22.71 4.88
CA ILE A 399 11.26 21.94 3.66
C ILE A 399 9.84 21.90 3.10
N HIS A 400 9.74 21.71 1.80
CA HIS A 400 8.49 21.34 1.16
C HIS A 400 8.70 20.38 -0.01
N ALA A 401 7.70 19.56 -0.30
CA ALA A 401 7.74 18.59 -1.39
C ALA A 401 6.34 18.24 -1.91
N ALA A 402 6.24 17.92 -3.19
CA ALA A 402 5.08 17.24 -3.76
C ALA A 402 5.28 15.71 -3.76
N ASP A 403 5.70 15.19 -2.59
CA ASP A 403 6.01 13.78 -2.36
C ASP A 403 4.88 13.13 -1.53
N PRO A 404 4.11 12.19 -2.12
CA PRO A 404 3.06 11.47 -1.40
C PRO A 404 3.53 10.71 -0.16
N LEU A 405 4.71 10.09 -0.20
CA LEU A 405 5.24 9.39 0.98
C LEU A 405 5.55 10.35 2.10
N LEU A 406 6.15 11.51 1.78
CA LEU A 406 6.44 12.53 2.78
C LEU A 406 5.16 13.12 3.38
N ALA A 407 4.16 13.39 2.55
CA ALA A 407 2.87 13.90 3.00
C ALA A 407 2.13 12.91 3.91
N ASP A 408 2.05 11.63 3.51
CA ASP A 408 1.45 10.56 4.33
C ASP A 408 2.23 10.38 5.65
N PHE A 409 3.56 10.31 5.59
CA PHE A 409 4.43 10.15 6.76
C PHE A 409 4.28 11.32 7.74
N LEU A 410 4.35 12.56 7.27
CA LEU A 410 4.21 13.74 8.13
C LEU A 410 2.80 13.83 8.73
N ALA A 411 1.75 13.58 7.94
CA ALA A 411 0.38 13.59 8.44
C ALA A 411 0.20 12.58 9.59
N GLU A 412 0.68 11.36 9.42
CA GLU A 412 0.63 10.33 10.47
C GLU A 412 1.41 10.74 11.72
N ARG A 413 2.64 11.27 11.55
CA ARG A 413 3.51 11.64 12.67
C ARG A 413 2.99 12.84 13.45
N LEU A 414 2.50 13.86 12.75
CA LEU A 414 1.91 15.05 13.34
C LEU A 414 0.64 14.70 14.12
N GLY A 415 -0.22 13.84 13.56
CA GLY A 415 -1.38 13.30 14.29
C GLY A 415 -1.01 12.57 15.57
N ARG A 416 -0.06 11.62 15.46
CA ARG A 416 0.41 10.86 16.62
C ARG A 416 0.99 11.76 17.72
N ALA A 417 1.67 12.85 17.35
CA ALA A 417 2.26 13.80 18.31
C ALA A 417 1.20 14.46 19.21
N VAL A 418 -0.05 14.57 18.75
CA VAL A 418 -1.18 15.11 19.52
C VAL A 418 -2.19 14.03 19.96
N GLY A 419 -1.82 12.76 19.85
CA GLY A 419 -2.68 11.63 20.21
C GLY A 419 -3.85 11.37 19.25
N LEU A 420 -3.84 11.95 18.05
CA LEU A 420 -4.89 11.80 17.06
C LEU A 420 -4.50 10.77 15.98
N ARG A 421 -5.36 9.78 15.75
CA ARG A 421 -5.24 8.89 14.60
C ARG A 421 -5.87 9.55 13.38
N VAL A 422 -5.04 10.19 12.55
CA VAL A 422 -5.53 10.95 11.39
C VAL A 422 -5.98 10.05 10.25
N PHE A 423 -5.48 8.82 10.21
CA PHE A 423 -5.93 7.76 9.33
C PHE A 423 -6.61 6.69 10.19
N GLY A 424 -7.88 6.41 9.90
CA GLY A 424 -8.69 5.38 10.56
C GLY A 424 -8.35 3.96 10.11
#